data_AF-A0A377V839-F1
#
_entry.id   AF-A0A377V839-F1
#
_cell.length_a   1.000
_cell.length_b   1.000
_cell.length_c   1.000
_cell.angle_alpha   90.00
_cell.angle_beta   90.00
_cell.angle_gamma   90.00
#
_symmetry.space_group_name_H-M   'P 1'
#
loop_
_entity.id
_entity.type
_entity.pdbx_description
1 polymer ?
#
loop_
_entity_poly.entity_id
_entity_poly.type
_entity_poly.pdbx_seq_one_letter_code
_entity_poly.pdbx_strand_id
1 'polypeptide(L)'
;MIGGITDFYRSWRGVEFSVELILILKNWSLSFLLTLGFVTLFSDFDLTFRTFIFWYLAVCAGFVVTRSLIRALAGFFRRIGYNKRRVAFAGSLPAGISLLETFRKQPWLGFEVKGIYEDSFSGTYDLELYAGKISDLINEARKGTIDRIYIAMHMRDEVAIKNMVSQLTDTTCSVLYIPDVFTFNILQSRTEEINGVPVVPLFDSPLNGINMVFKRLEDIIVSSLILILISPILLVIATAVKTTSKGPVIFPPGALWNGWKTYKSMEISLDDCNGKRR
;
A
#
# COMPACT_ATOMS: atom_id res chain seq x y z
N MET A 1 1.53 -7.91 12.15
CA MET A 1 1.23 -7.98 10.70
C MET A 1 -0.17 -7.47 10.40
N ILE A 2 -0.56 -6.34 10.99
CA ILE A 2 -1.96 -5.87 11.03
C ILE A 2 -2.14 -4.39 10.57
N GLY A 3 -1.05 -3.61 10.50
CA GLY A 3 -1.04 -2.25 9.93
C GLY A 3 -0.78 -2.10 8.41
N GLY A 4 -0.25 -3.12 7.71
CA GLY A 4 0.15 -3.01 6.28
C GLY A 4 -0.94 -3.32 5.22
N ILE A 5 -2.02 -4.02 5.57
CA ILE A 5 -3.29 -4.20 4.82
C ILE A 5 -4.13 -2.94 4.97
N THR A 6 -3.94 -2.16 6.04
CA THR A 6 -4.86 -1.09 6.40
C THR A 6 -4.44 0.29 5.90
N ASP A 7 -3.39 0.39 5.08
CA ASP A 7 -3.04 1.61 4.34
C ASP A 7 -2.97 2.88 5.24
N PHE A 8 -2.53 2.68 6.50
CA PHE A 8 -2.77 3.63 7.60
C PHE A 8 -2.00 4.96 7.48
N TYR A 9 -0.93 4.98 6.67
CA TYR A 9 -0.08 6.16 6.44
C TYR A 9 -0.53 7.02 5.25
N ARG A 10 -1.58 6.61 4.54
CA ARG A 10 -2.16 7.43 3.48
C ARG A 10 -3.02 8.52 4.11
N SER A 11 -3.12 9.69 3.48
CA SER A 11 -4.07 10.70 3.95
C SER A 11 -5.49 10.14 3.83
N TRP A 12 -6.12 9.78 4.96
CA TRP A 12 -7.49 9.23 5.10
C TRP A 12 -8.62 10.19 4.65
N ARG A 13 -8.27 11.20 3.85
CA ARG A 13 -9.15 12.23 3.33
C ARG A 13 -9.86 11.66 2.12
N GLY A 14 -11.08 11.14 2.31
CA GLY A 14 -11.92 10.59 1.23
C GLY A 14 -12.28 9.11 1.37
N VAL A 15 -11.80 8.40 2.40
CA VAL A 15 -12.19 7.01 2.65
C VAL A 15 -13.56 6.96 3.32
N GLU A 16 -14.45 6.14 2.76
CA GLU A 16 -15.78 5.91 3.32
C GLU A 16 -15.69 5.41 4.78
N PHE A 17 -16.60 5.91 5.62
CA PHE A 17 -16.63 5.56 7.05
C PHE A 17 -16.79 4.06 7.28
N SER A 18 -17.64 3.41 6.46
CA SER A 18 -17.93 1.99 6.55
C SER A 18 -16.69 1.14 6.33
N VAL A 19 -15.86 1.47 5.33
CA VAL A 19 -14.65 0.74 5.01
C VAL A 19 -13.64 0.80 6.15
N GLU A 20 -13.43 1.99 6.73
CA GLU A 20 -12.56 2.17 7.89
C GLU A 20 -13.04 1.33 9.09
N LEU A 21 -14.34 1.38 9.37
CA LEU A 21 -14.93 0.70 10.52
C LEU A 21 -14.87 -0.83 10.36
N ILE A 22 -15.16 -1.35 9.17
CA ILE A 22 -15.08 -2.79 8.87
C ILE A 22 -13.64 -3.30 9.05
N LEU A 23 -12.63 -2.56 8.57
CA LEU A 23 -11.23 -2.95 8.71
C LEU A 23 -10.79 -3.00 10.17
N ILE A 24 -11.18 -2.01 10.97
CA ILE A 24 -10.86 -1.97 12.41
C ILE A 24 -11.56 -3.10 13.15
N LEU A 25 -12.86 -3.30 12.90
CA LEU A 25 -13.62 -4.36 13.55
C LEU A 25 -13.08 -5.74 13.20
N LYS A 26 -12.82 -6.02 11.91
CA LYS A 26 -12.21 -7.29 11.47
C LYS A 26 -10.89 -7.55 12.19
N ASN A 27 -10.06 -6.52 12.29
CA ASN A 27 -8.77 -6.63 12.95
C ASN A 27 -8.88 -6.81 14.47
N TRP A 28 -9.83 -6.10 15.09
CA TRP A 28 -10.15 -6.23 16.50
C TRP A 28 -10.66 -7.64 16.82
N SER A 29 -11.60 -8.16 16.03
CA SER A 29 -12.13 -9.52 16.20
C SER A 29 -11.03 -10.58 16.08
N LEU A 30 -10.08 -10.42 15.14
CA LEU A 30 -8.95 -11.33 15.00
C LEU A 30 -8.03 -11.29 16.23
N SER A 31 -7.70 -10.09 16.72
CA SER A 31 -6.87 -9.91 17.91
C SER A 31 -7.55 -10.46 19.17
N PHE A 32 -8.87 -10.27 19.27
CA PHE A 32 -9.69 -10.82 20.34
C PHE A 32 -9.69 -12.35 20.33
N LEU A 33 -9.86 -12.99 19.17
CA LEU A 33 -9.80 -14.44 19.03
C LEU A 33 -8.44 -15.02 19.44
N LEU A 34 -7.33 -14.37 19.04
CA LEU A 34 -5.98 -14.78 19.44
C LEU A 34 -5.78 -14.63 20.95
N THR A 35 -6.27 -13.54 21.54
CA THR A 35 -6.19 -13.30 22.99
C THR A 35 -7.01 -14.33 23.76
N LEU A 36 -8.21 -14.66 23.28
CA LEU A 36 -9.05 -15.69 23.87
C LEU A 36 -8.35 -17.05 23.83
N GLY A 37 -7.80 -17.43 22.67
CA GLY A 37 -7.02 -18.67 22.53
C GLY A 37 -5.81 -18.71 23.46
N PHE A 38 -5.09 -17.60 23.62
CA PHE A 38 -3.97 -17.51 24.54
C PHE A 38 -4.41 -17.67 26.00
N VAL A 39 -5.47 -16.98 26.43
CA VAL A 39 -5.99 -17.07 27.82
C VAL A 39 -6.45 -18.50 28.14
N THR A 40 -7.03 -19.24 27.17
CA THR A 40 -7.42 -20.64 27.41
C THR A 40 -6.25 -21.59 27.70
N LEU A 41 -5.01 -21.22 27.35
CA LEU A 41 -3.82 -22.02 27.69
C LEU A 41 -3.38 -21.83 29.15
N PHE A 42 -3.86 -20.80 29.83
CA PHE A 42 -3.53 -20.49 31.23
C PHE A 42 -4.77 -20.71 32.10
N SER A 43 -4.79 -21.80 32.86
CA SER A 43 -5.94 -22.20 33.69
C SER A 43 -6.15 -21.33 34.94
N ASP A 44 -5.26 -20.37 35.22
CA ASP A 44 -5.31 -19.52 36.41
C ASP A 44 -6.30 -18.34 36.30
N PHE A 45 -6.92 -18.14 35.14
CA PHE A 45 -7.85 -17.03 34.89
C PHE A 45 -9.31 -17.47 34.98
N ASP A 46 -9.94 -17.27 36.15
CA ASP A 46 -11.38 -17.45 36.37
C ASP A 46 -12.22 -16.30 35.77
N LEU A 47 -12.05 -16.03 34.48
CA LEU A 47 -12.81 -14.99 33.78
C LEU A 47 -14.11 -15.57 33.20
N THR A 48 -15.25 -15.06 33.66
CA THR A 48 -16.56 -15.43 33.11
C THR A 48 -16.69 -14.96 31.65
N PHE A 49 -17.27 -15.81 30.78
CA PHE A 49 -17.57 -15.49 29.37
C PHE A 49 -18.33 -14.16 29.18
N ARG A 50 -19.17 -13.79 30.16
CA ARG A 50 -19.90 -12.52 30.19
C ARG A 50 -18.96 -11.31 30.17
N THR A 51 -17.85 -11.37 30.91
CA THR A 51 -16.85 -10.29 30.99
C THR A 51 -16.16 -10.09 29.64
N PHE A 52 -15.85 -11.17 28.94
CA PHE A 52 -15.27 -11.11 27.60
C PHE A 52 -16.20 -10.48 26.56
N ILE A 53 -17.49 -10.86 26.55
CA ILE A 53 -18.48 -10.24 25.66
C ILE A 53 -18.65 -8.76 25.97
N PHE A 54 -18.80 -8.39 27.24
CA PHE A 54 -18.98 -7.00 27.63
C PHE A 54 -17.77 -6.16 27.23
N TRP A 55 -16.57 -6.66 27.49
CA TRP A 55 -15.33 -6.00 27.09
C TRP A 55 -15.22 -5.85 25.57
N TYR A 56 -15.53 -6.90 24.80
CA TYR A 56 -15.53 -6.86 23.34
C TYR A 56 -16.49 -5.78 22.80
N LEU A 57 -17.73 -5.75 23.31
CA LEU A 57 -18.74 -4.77 22.90
C LEU A 57 -18.36 -3.34 23.32
N ALA A 58 -17.82 -3.16 24.53
CA ALA A 58 -17.36 -1.86 25.03
C ALA A 58 -16.24 -1.28 24.14
N VAL A 59 -15.28 -2.12 23.73
CA VAL A 59 -14.20 -1.68 22.83
C VAL A 59 -14.72 -1.40 21.42
N CYS A 60 -15.62 -2.22 20.89
CA CYS A 60 -16.27 -1.93 19.60
C CYS A 60 -17.00 -0.58 19.62
N ALA A 61 -17.80 -0.33 20.65
CA ALA A 61 -18.49 0.94 20.84
C ALA A 61 -17.50 2.11 20.99
N GLY A 62 -16.43 1.93 21.76
CA GLY A 62 -15.37 2.91 21.92
C GLY A 62 -14.70 3.29 20.60
N PHE A 63 -14.41 2.33 19.71
CA PHE A 63 -13.88 2.61 18.38
C PHE A 63 -14.84 3.43 17.53
N VAL A 64 -16.13 3.09 17.52
CA VAL A 64 -17.14 3.85 16.78
C VAL A 64 -17.22 5.29 17.30
N VAL A 65 -17.29 5.47 18.61
CA VAL A 65 -17.40 6.80 19.25
C VAL A 65 -16.16 7.64 18.95
N THR A 66 -14.97 7.10 19.17
CA THR A 66 -13.71 7.85 18.96
C THR A 66 -13.52 8.24 17.50
N ARG A 67 -13.77 7.35 16.53
CA ARG A 67 -13.66 7.67 15.10
C ARG A 67 -14.71 8.67 14.64
N SER A 68 -15.94 8.54 15.15
CA SER A 68 -17.00 9.52 14.89
C SER A 68 -16.64 10.89 15.44
N LEU A 69 -16.08 10.95 16.66
CA LEU A 69 -15.64 12.19 17.29
C LEU A 69 -14.47 12.83 16.53
N ILE A 70 -13.46 12.05 16.13
CA ILE A 70 -12.33 12.56 15.33
C ILE A 70 -12.82 13.14 14.00
N ARG A 71 -13.74 12.44 13.31
CA ARG A 71 -14.32 12.94 12.05
C ARG A 71 -15.17 14.19 12.27
N ALA A 72 -15.95 14.23 13.35
CA ALA A 72 -16.77 15.40 13.69
C ALA A 72 -15.89 16.62 14.03
N LEU A 73 -14.87 16.45 14.87
CA LEU A 73 -13.91 17.50 15.21
C LEU A 73 -13.12 17.96 13.99
N ALA A 74 -12.61 17.02 13.18
CA ALA A 74 -11.92 17.36 11.94
C ALA A 74 -12.83 18.10 10.95
N GLY A 75 -14.11 17.70 10.87
CA GLY A 75 -15.12 18.40 10.08
C GLY A 75 -15.41 19.81 10.60
N PHE A 76 -15.50 19.98 11.92
CA PHE A 76 -15.70 21.26 12.59
C PHE A 76 -14.53 22.23 12.33
N PHE A 77 -13.29 21.79 12.54
CA PHE A 77 -12.11 22.61 12.23
C PHE A 77 -12.00 22.97 10.75
N ARG A 78 -12.43 22.09 9.84
CA ARG A 78 -12.49 22.37 8.40
C ARG A 78 -13.59 23.38 8.05
N ARG A 79 -14.74 23.35 8.73
CA ARG A 79 -15.81 24.36 8.58
C ARG A 79 -15.34 25.75 9.01
N ILE A 80 -14.47 25.83 10.03
CA ILE A 80 -13.86 27.08 10.52
C ILE A 80 -12.76 27.62 9.57
N GLY A 81 -12.38 26.87 8.52
CA GLY A 81 -11.46 27.35 7.48
C GLY A 81 -10.02 26.85 7.60
N TYR A 82 -9.71 26.03 8.61
CA TYR A 82 -8.37 25.46 8.77
C TYR A 82 -8.13 24.33 7.75
N ASN A 83 -6.97 24.35 7.07
CA ASN A 83 -6.51 23.33 6.11
C ASN A 83 -7.46 23.08 4.91
N LYS A 84 -8.12 24.15 4.44
CA LYS A 84 -8.74 24.17 3.11
C LYS A 84 -7.64 24.08 2.05
N ARG A 85 -7.85 23.26 1.03
CA ARG A 85 -6.96 23.17 -0.13
C ARG A 85 -7.73 23.54 -1.38
N ARG A 86 -7.20 24.49 -2.14
CA ARG A 86 -7.79 24.93 -3.41
C ARG A 86 -7.42 23.95 -4.50
N VAL A 87 -8.43 23.43 -5.18
CA VAL A 87 -8.30 22.34 -6.15
C VAL A 87 -8.83 22.80 -7.49
N ALA A 88 -8.06 22.53 -8.54
CA ALA A 88 -8.47 22.73 -9.93
C ALA A 88 -8.39 21.43 -10.72
N PHE A 89 -9.24 21.29 -11.72
CA PHE A 89 -9.26 20.15 -12.63
C PHE A 89 -8.84 20.61 -14.02
N ALA A 90 -7.98 19.85 -14.68
CA ALA A 90 -7.55 20.12 -16.05
C ALA A 90 -8.12 19.03 -16.97
N GLY A 91 -9.02 19.40 -17.87
CA GLY A 91 -9.75 18.47 -18.74
C GLY A 91 -11.09 17.98 -18.18
N SER A 92 -11.90 17.42 -19.07
CA SER A 92 -13.31 17.10 -18.84
C SER A 92 -13.62 15.60 -18.75
N LEU A 93 -12.63 14.77 -18.39
CA LEU A 93 -12.84 13.32 -18.27
C LEU A 93 -13.95 12.99 -17.25
N PRO A 94 -14.89 12.06 -17.54
CA PRO A 94 -16.01 11.74 -16.65
C PRO A 94 -15.60 11.35 -15.21
N ALA A 95 -14.46 10.67 -15.08
CA ALA A 95 -13.84 10.34 -13.79
C ALA A 95 -13.51 11.58 -12.96
N GLY A 96 -12.95 12.61 -13.63
CA GLY A 96 -12.61 13.89 -13.02
C GLY A 96 -13.85 14.68 -12.62
N ILE A 97 -14.87 14.72 -13.48
CA ILE A 97 -16.15 15.38 -13.19
C ILE A 97 -16.83 14.74 -11.97
N SER A 98 -16.88 13.40 -11.93
CA SER A 98 -17.46 12.66 -10.79
C SER A 98 -16.72 12.93 -9.47
N LEU A 99 -15.38 13.02 -9.52
CA LEU A 99 -14.56 13.35 -8.36
C LEU A 99 -14.78 14.80 -7.92
N LEU A 100 -14.88 15.72 -8.88
CA LEU A 100 -15.17 17.14 -8.63
C LEU A 100 -16.52 17.29 -7.92
N GLU A 101 -17.56 16.64 -8.43
CA GLU A 101 -18.88 16.64 -7.79
C GLU A 101 -18.83 16.09 -6.38
N THR A 102 -18.05 15.01 -6.17
CA THR A 102 -17.84 14.45 -4.82
C THR A 102 -17.21 15.49 -3.90
N PHE A 103 -16.21 16.24 -4.36
CA PHE A 103 -15.61 17.32 -3.56
C PHE A 103 -16.61 18.45 -3.24
N ARG A 104 -17.50 18.81 -4.18
CA ARG A 104 -18.57 19.81 -3.94
C ARG A 104 -19.64 19.30 -2.97
N LYS A 105 -20.08 18.05 -3.14
CA LYS A 105 -21.09 17.38 -2.27
C LYS A 105 -20.56 17.10 -0.88
N GLN A 106 -19.24 17.00 -0.72
CA GLN A 106 -18.59 16.62 0.53
C GLN A 106 -17.65 17.71 1.11
N PRO A 107 -18.17 18.85 1.62
CA PRO A 107 -17.35 19.94 2.16
C PRO A 107 -16.44 19.55 3.33
N TRP A 108 -16.76 18.46 4.04
CA TRP A 108 -15.90 17.93 5.11
C TRP A 108 -14.55 17.46 4.58
N LEU A 109 -14.40 17.20 3.29
CA LEU A 109 -13.09 16.96 2.68
C LEU A 109 -12.21 18.19 2.70
N GLY A 110 -12.75 19.41 2.90
CA GLY A 110 -11.98 20.65 2.95
C GLY A 110 -11.22 20.93 1.64
N PHE A 111 -11.77 20.49 0.52
CA PHE A 111 -11.33 20.89 -0.81
C PHE A 111 -12.24 22.03 -1.29
N GLU A 112 -11.63 23.10 -1.78
CA GLU A 112 -12.32 24.21 -2.41
C GLU A 112 -12.09 24.09 -3.91
N VAL A 113 -13.12 23.65 -4.63
CA VAL A 113 -13.03 23.44 -6.08
C VAL A 113 -13.16 24.80 -6.78
N LYS A 114 -12.12 25.17 -7.52
CA LYS A 114 -12.10 26.34 -8.41
C LYS A 114 -12.91 26.12 -9.68
N GLY A 115 -12.78 24.93 -10.27
CA GLY A 115 -13.49 24.52 -11.48
C GLY A 115 -12.62 23.66 -12.41
N ILE A 116 -13.11 23.48 -13.63
CA ILE A 116 -12.51 22.73 -14.73
C ILE A 116 -11.88 23.72 -15.70
N TYR A 117 -10.63 23.46 -16.06
CA TYR A 117 -9.86 24.22 -17.04
C TYR A 117 -9.65 23.38 -18.28
N GLU A 118 -10.05 23.91 -19.43
CA GLU A 118 -10.02 23.21 -20.72
C GLU A 118 -9.84 24.25 -21.83
N ASP A 119 -9.07 23.94 -22.88
CA ASP A 119 -8.81 24.92 -23.96
C ASP A 119 -10.06 25.21 -24.81
N SER A 120 -10.94 24.22 -24.91
CA SER A 120 -12.23 24.28 -25.60
C SER A 120 -13.29 23.66 -24.71
N PHE A 121 -14.34 24.40 -24.38
CA PHE A 121 -15.44 23.89 -23.57
C PHE A 121 -16.12 22.70 -24.27
N SER A 122 -16.07 21.52 -23.66
CA SER A 122 -16.60 20.28 -24.27
C SER A 122 -18.12 20.15 -24.22
N GLY A 123 -18.82 20.94 -23.41
CA GLY A 123 -20.28 20.83 -23.20
C GLY A 123 -20.72 19.65 -22.34
N THR A 124 -19.77 18.92 -21.75
CA THR A 124 -20.04 17.69 -20.98
C THR A 124 -20.55 17.97 -19.55
N TYR A 125 -20.46 19.22 -19.08
CA TYR A 125 -20.79 19.63 -17.72
C TYR A 125 -21.34 21.06 -17.71
N ASP A 126 -21.93 21.49 -16.59
CA ASP A 126 -22.52 22.83 -16.46
C ASP A 126 -21.50 23.96 -16.65
N LEU A 127 -21.91 25.03 -17.36
CA LEU A 127 -21.05 26.18 -17.65
C LEU A 127 -20.45 26.83 -16.39
N GLU A 128 -21.13 26.71 -15.24
CA GLU A 128 -20.65 27.21 -13.94
C GLU A 128 -19.35 26.54 -13.46
N LEU A 129 -19.08 25.32 -13.92
CA LEU A 129 -17.87 24.59 -13.57
C LEU A 129 -16.68 24.97 -14.45
N TYR A 130 -16.90 25.67 -15.56
CA TYR A 130 -15.83 26.10 -16.46
C TYR A 130 -15.09 27.32 -15.88
N ALA A 131 -13.82 27.14 -15.52
CA ALA A 131 -13.00 28.16 -14.86
C ALA A 131 -12.03 28.88 -15.81
N GLY A 132 -11.87 28.41 -17.05
CA GLY A 132 -11.01 29.03 -18.06
C GLY A 132 -10.15 28.04 -18.83
N LYS A 133 -9.10 28.54 -19.48
CA LYS A 133 -8.19 27.72 -20.31
C LYS A 133 -7.07 27.09 -19.48
N ILE A 134 -6.35 26.12 -20.05
CA ILE A 134 -5.20 25.51 -19.38
C ILE A 134 -4.09 26.55 -19.10
N SER A 135 -3.95 27.57 -19.93
CA SER A 135 -3.04 28.69 -19.67
C SER A 135 -3.39 29.46 -18.39
N ASP A 136 -4.68 29.64 -18.11
CA ASP A 136 -5.16 30.37 -16.94
C ASP A 136 -4.89 29.56 -15.66
N LEU A 137 -5.09 28.24 -15.73
CA LEU A 137 -4.72 27.29 -14.68
C LEU A 137 -3.24 27.44 -14.28
N ILE A 138 -2.34 27.46 -15.26
CA ILE A 138 -0.89 27.56 -15.03
C ILE A 138 -0.55 28.91 -14.38
N ASN A 139 -1.18 29.99 -14.84
CA ASN A 139 -0.99 31.33 -14.25
C ASN A 139 -1.52 31.42 -12.82
N GLU A 140 -2.65 30.81 -12.52
CA GLU A 140 -3.21 30.73 -11.16
C GLU A 140 -2.34 29.87 -10.23
N ALA A 141 -1.85 28.72 -10.74
CA ALA A 141 -0.92 27.87 -10.03
C ALA A 141 0.35 28.63 -9.61
N ARG A 142 0.94 29.41 -10.53
CA ARG A 142 2.11 30.26 -10.26
C ARG A 142 1.85 31.37 -9.23
N LYS A 143 0.63 31.91 -9.19
CA LYS A 143 0.21 32.90 -8.18
C LYS A 143 -0.01 32.28 -6.78
N GLY A 144 0.08 30.96 -6.64
CA GLY A 144 -0.21 30.25 -5.39
C GLY A 144 -1.70 30.26 -5.03
N THR A 145 -2.59 30.48 -6.00
CA THR A 145 -4.04 30.44 -5.74
C THR A 145 -4.60 29.03 -5.78
N ILE A 146 -3.82 28.04 -6.23
CA ILE A 146 -4.20 26.63 -6.35
C ILE A 146 -3.18 25.78 -5.60
N ASP A 147 -3.63 24.87 -4.75
CA ASP A 147 -2.75 23.96 -4.02
C ASP A 147 -2.60 22.61 -4.73
N ARG A 148 -3.66 22.18 -5.44
CA ARG A 148 -3.72 20.87 -6.11
C ARG A 148 -4.36 20.97 -7.48
N ILE A 149 -3.74 20.29 -8.45
CA ILE A 149 -4.24 20.19 -9.82
C ILE A 149 -4.51 18.72 -10.11
N TYR A 150 -5.72 18.39 -10.53
CA TYR A 150 -6.12 17.07 -11.00
C TYR A 150 -6.20 17.08 -12.52
N ILE A 151 -5.30 16.36 -13.17
CA ILE A 151 -5.30 16.20 -14.63
C ILE A 151 -6.29 15.09 -14.97
N ALA A 152 -7.42 15.49 -15.53
CA ALA A 152 -8.53 14.66 -15.99
C ALA A 152 -8.62 14.75 -17.52
N MET A 153 -7.51 14.42 -18.20
CA MET A 153 -7.37 14.38 -19.66
C MET A 153 -7.14 12.94 -20.12
N HIS A 154 -7.59 12.61 -21.33
CA HIS A 154 -7.38 11.29 -21.91
C HIS A 154 -5.88 11.02 -22.13
N MET A 155 -5.47 9.75 -22.00
CA MET A 155 -4.06 9.35 -22.20
C MET A 155 -3.51 9.70 -23.58
N ARG A 156 -4.37 9.79 -24.61
CA ARG A 156 -4.00 10.19 -25.98
C ARG A 156 -3.42 11.61 -26.05
N ASP A 157 -3.75 12.47 -25.08
CA ASP A 157 -3.30 13.86 -25.03
C ASP A 157 -1.95 13.99 -24.32
N GLU A 158 -1.09 12.96 -24.44
CA GLU A 158 0.20 12.83 -23.74
C GLU A 158 1.08 14.07 -23.90
N VAL A 159 1.14 14.62 -25.12
CA VAL A 159 1.94 15.82 -25.43
C VAL A 159 1.42 17.04 -24.65
N ALA A 160 0.10 17.24 -24.59
CA ALA A 160 -0.51 18.33 -23.85
C ALA A 160 -0.28 18.17 -22.33
N ILE A 161 -0.43 16.95 -21.81
CA ILE A 161 -0.18 16.62 -20.41
C ILE A 161 1.29 16.89 -20.04
N LYS A 162 2.25 16.41 -20.83
CA LYS A 162 3.68 16.63 -20.61
C LYS A 162 4.04 18.12 -20.61
N ASN A 163 3.51 18.87 -21.58
CA ASN A 163 3.74 20.31 -21.67
C ASN A 163 3.16 21.07 -20.46
N MET A 164 1.98 20.68 -19.98
CA MET A 164 1.36 21.26 -18.78
C MET A 164 2.17 20.93 -17.52
N VAL A 165 2.52 19.67 -17.31
CA VAL A 165 3.32 19.23 -16.14
C VAL A 165 4.68 19.92 -16.12
N SER A 166 5.34 20.06 -17.26
CA SER A 166 6.60 20.79 -17.36
C SER A 166 6.45 22.25 -16.92
N GLN A 167 5.36 22.93 -17.30
CA GLN A 167 5.13 24.33 -16.91
C GLN A 167 4.73 24.51 -15.44
N LEU A 168 4.20 23.46 -14.81
CA LEU A 168 3.81 23.41 -13.41
C LEU A 168 4.96 22.97 -12.48
N THR A 169 6.07 22.48 -13.03
CA THR A 169 7.22 21.98 -12.25
C THR A 169 7.86 23.06 -11.37
N ASP A 170 7.81 24.32 -11.81
CA ASP A 170 8.32 25.48 -11.06
C ASP A 170 7.33 26.03 -10.03
N THR A 171 6.18 25.37 -9.83
CA THR A 171 5.14 25.80 -8.88
C THR A 171 5.14 24.92 -7.63
N THR A 172 4.60 25.44 -6.52
CA THR A 172 4.42 24.67 -5.28
C THR A 172 3.19 23.74 -5.31
N CYS A 173 2.49 23.66 -6.45
CA CYS A 173 1.24 22.93 -6.58
C CYS A 173 1.49 21.43 -6.67
N SER A 174 0.69 20.63 -5.98
CA SER A 174 0.73 19.17 -6.17
C SER A 174 -0.12 18.79 -7.39
N VAL A 175 0.50 18.13 -8.36
CA VAL A 175 -0.18 17.66 -9.59
C VAL A 175 -0.50 16.18 -9.47
N LEU A 176 -1.76 15.80 -9.70
CA LEU A 176 -2.25 14.43 -9.64
C LEU A 176 -2.90 14.07 -10.98
N TYR A 177 -2.55 12.92 -11.56
CA TYR A 177 -3.18 12.43 -12.79
C TYR A 177 -4.33 11.49 -12.46
N ILE A 178 -5.50 11.71 -13.07
CA ILE A 178 -6.65 10.82 -13.02
C ILE A 178 -6.63 9.99 -14.31
N PRO A 179 -6.24 8.72 -14.23
CA PRO A 179 -6.21 7.87 -15.40
C PRO A 179 -7.63 7.60 -15.92
N ASP A 180 -7.76 7.48 -17.24
CA ASP A 180 -8.97 7.03 -17.93
C ASP A 180 -9.11 5.52 -17.80
N VAL A 181 -9.37 5.06 -16.57
CA VAL A 181 -9.51 3.63 -16.24
C VAL A 181 -10.95 3.14 -16.39
N PHE A 182 -11.86 3.97 -16.88
CA PHE A 182 -13.26 3.56 -17.06
C PHE A 182 -13.44 2.51 -18.17
N THR A 183 -12.39 2.17 -18.93
CA THR A 183 -12.36 0.94 -19.74
C THR A 183 -12.18 -0.34 -18.91
N PHE A 184 -11.70 -0.28 -17.66
CA PHE A 184 -11.56 -1.46 -16.80
C PHE A 184 -12.85 -1.85 -16.07
N ASN A 185 -13.87 -0.97 -16.04
CA ASN A 185 -15.13 -1.26 -15.35
C ASN A 185 -16.15 -2.03 -16.21
N ILE A 186 -15.72 -2.59 -17.35
CA ILE A 186 -16.48 -3.62 -18.09
C ILE A 186 -15.94 -5.04 -17.78
N LEU A 187 -14.79 -5.18 -17.11
CA LEU A 187 -14.05 -6.44 -16.96
C LEU A 187 -13.88 -6.90 -15.51
N GLN A 188 -14.80 -6.49 -14.64
CA GLN A 188 -15.14 -7.31 -13.46
C GLN A 188 -16.11 -8.45 -13.81
N SER A 189 -16.44 -8.63 -15.09
CA SER A 189 -16.82 -9.94 -15.60
C SER A 189 -15.54 -10.64 -16.06
N ARG A 190 -15.26 -11.81 -15.48
CA ARG A 190 -14.29 -12.74 -16.05
C ARG A 190 -14.50 -12.81 -17.55
N THR A 191 -13.43 -12.68 -18.29
CA THR A 191 -13.36 -13.34 -19.57
C THR A 191 -11.91 -13.71 -19.77
N GLU A 192 -11.61 -14.97 -19.44
CA GLU A 192 -10.66 -15.78 -20.17
C GLU A 192 -11.45 -16.44 -21.28
N GLU A 193 -10.94 -16.36 -22.48
CA GLU A 193 -11.53 -16.98 -23.64
C GLU A 193 -10.52 -17.78 -24.45
N ILE A 194 -10.65 -19.07 -24.22
CA ILE A 194 -9.97 -20.16 -24.89
C ILE A 194 -10.94 -20.62 -25.97
N ASN A 195 -10.54 -20.54 -27.25
CA ASN A 195 -11.35 -20.83 -28.47
C ASN A 195 -12.32 -19.74 -28.97
N GLY A 196 -11.82 -18.53 -29.25
CA GLY A 196 -12.50 -17.61 -30.19
C GLY A 196 -13.45 -16.59 -29.55
N VAL A 197 -13.24 -16.32 -28.28
CA VAL A 197 -13.97 -15.30 -27.54
C VAL A 197 -12.83 -14.39 -26.92
N PRO A 198 -12.94 -13.05 -26.73
CA PRO A 198 -11.99 -12.19 -25.95
C PRO A 198 -11.65 -12.49 -24.45
N VAL A 199 -10.37 -12.81 -24.17
CA VAL A 199 -9.74 -12.85 -22.82
C VAL A 199 -9.16 -11.48 -22.39
N VAL A 200 -9.13 -11.11 -21.10
CA VAL A 200 -8.31 -9.98 -20.59
C VAL A 200 -7.41 -10.35 -19.40
N PRO A 201 -6.07 -10.29 -19.57
CA PRO A 201 -5.11 -10.22 -18.46
C PRO A 201 -4.20 -8.98 -18.59
N LEU A 202 -4.24 -8.09 -17.60
CA LEU A 202 -3.38 -6.90 -17.50
C LEU A 202 -2.56 -7.00 -16.22
N PHE A 203 -1.61 -7.96 -16.19
CA PHE A 203 -0.77 -8.36 -15.05
C PHE A 203 -1.27 -7.96 -13.65
N ASP A 204 -1.99 -8.89 -13.07
CA ASP A 204 -2.15 -9.02 -11.63
C ASP A 204 -0.80 -9.36 -10.98
N SER A 205 -0.44 -8.60 -9.95
CA SER A 205 0.11 -9.23 -8.75
C SER A 205 -0.43 -8.49 -7.54
N PRO A 206 -1.59 -8.94 -7.01
CA PRO A 206 -2.14 -8.46 -5.75
C PRO A 206 -1.35 -9.13 -4.62
N LEU A 207 -0.07 -8.79 -4.51
CA LEU A 207 0.75 -9.10 -3.33
C LEU A 207 1.15 -7.81 -2.61
N ASN A 208 0.27 -6.80 -2.63
CA ASN A 208 0.41 -5.65 -1.77
C ASN A 208 -0.60 -5.73 -0.63
N GLY A 209 -0.06 -6.01 0.56
CA GLY A 209 -0.79 -6.00 1.82
C GLY A 209 -0.23 -6.99 2.83
N ILE A 210 -0.83 -7.00 4.01
CA ILE A 210 -0.61 -7.94 5.12
C ILE A 210 -0.67 -9.42 4.77
N ASN A 211 -1.22 -9.84 3.63
CA ASN A 211 -1.07 -11.24 3.21
C ASN A 211 0.39 -11.64 3.01
N MET A 212 1.25 -10.74 2.49
CA MET A 212 2.68 -11.00 2.35
C MET A 212 3.39 -11.04 3.71
N VAL A 213 2.89 -10.22 4.64
CA VAL A 213 3.39 -10.16 6.00
C VAL A 213 2.95 -11.48 6.66
N PHE A 214 1.66 -11.85 6.73
CA PHE A 214 1.19 -13.14 7.27
C PHE A 214 1.94 -14.34 6.70
N LYS A 215 2.20 -14.35 5.39
CA LYS A 215 3.06 -15.36 4.75
C LYS A 215 4.45 -15.43 5.39
N ARG A 216 5.09 -14.29 5.64
CA ARG A 216 6.37 -14.22 6.37
C ARG A 216 6.28 -14.70 7.83
N LEU A 217 5.21 -14.42 8.57
CA LEU A 217 5.10 -14.92 9.96
C LEU A 217 4.86 -16.42 9.95
N GLU A 218 4.01 -16.90 9.05
CA GLU A 218 3.77 -18.32 8.83
C GLU A 218 5.08 -19.04 8.51
N ASP A 219 5.85 -18.53 7.55
CA ASP A 219 7.14 -19.11 7.19
C ASP A 219 8.12 -19.08 8.38
N ILE A 220 8.17 -18.02 9.19
CA ILE A 220 9.03 -17.94 10.38
C ILE A 220 8.59 -18.96 11.44
N ILE A 221 7.29 -19.10 11.71
CA ILE A 221 6.76 -20.03 12.71
C ILE A 221 7.00 -21.47 12.27
N VAL A 222 6.68 -21.80 11.01
CA VAL A 222 6.89 -23.14 10.44
C VAL A 222 8.37 -23.49 10.39
N SER A 223 9.22 -22.55 9.94
CA SER A 223 10.67 -22.78 9.89
C SER A 223 11.27 -22.95 11.28
N SER A 224 10.81 -22.19 12.28
CA SER A 224 11.28 -22.33 13.66
C SER A 224 10.84 -23.67 14.27
N LEU A 225 9.63 -24.13 13.97
CA LEU A 225 9.12 -25.43 14.43
C LEU A 225 9.92 -26.59 13.83
N ILE A 226 10.20 -26.54 12.53
CA ILE A 226 11.04 -27.53 11.82
C ILE A 226 12.47 -27.51 12.40
N LEU A 227 13.04 -26.34 12.65
CA LEU A 227 14.36 -26.19 13.27
C LEU A 227 14.43 -26.85 14.65
N ILE A 228 13.41 -26.66 15.49
CA ILE A 228 13.34 -27.31 16.81
C ILE A 228 13.29 -28.84 16.65
N LEU A 229 12.49 -29.35 15.70
CA LEU A 229 12.35 -30.77 15.41
C LEU A 229 13.64 -31.42 14.89
N ILE A 230 14.42 -30.69 14.09
CA ILE A 230 15.69 -31.16 13.52
C ILE A 230 16.90 -30.86 14.44
N SER A 231 16.75 -29.98 15.44
CA SER A 231 17.82 -29.67 16.40
C SER A 231 18.41 -30.89 17.15
N PRO A 232 17.63 -31.91 17.61
CA PRO A 232 18.22 -33.08 18.27
C PRO A 232 19.08 -33.92 17.33
N ILE A 233 18.69 -34.11 16.07
CA ILE A 233 19.51 -34.87 15.11
C ILE A 233 20.80 -34.11 14.78
N LEU A 234 20.75 -32.78 14.65
CA LEU A 234 21.93 -31.93 14.44
C LEU A 234 22.86 -31.95 15.66
N LEU A 235 22.34 -32.02 16.89
CA LEU A 235 23.15 -32.17 18.11
C LEU A 235 23.89 -33.51 18.17
N VAL A 236 23.25 -34.60 17.73
CA VAL A 236 23.89 -35.92 17.64
C VAL A 236 25.03 -35.89 16.62
N ILE A 237 24.81 -35.29 15.45
CA ILE A 237 25.85 -35.14 14.42
C ILE A 237 26.98 -34.24 14.95
N ALA A 238 26.65 -33.12 15.60
CA ALA A 238 27.60 -32.19 16.19
C ALA A 238 28.51 -32.86 17.23
N THR A 239 27.93 -33.69 18.10
CA THR A 239 28.70 -34.44 19.10
C THR A 239 29.57 -35.51 18.46
N ALA A 240 29.06 -36.26 17.48
CA ALA A 240 29.84 -37.26 16.74
C ALA A 240 31.03 -36.67 15.96
N VAL A 241 30.85 -35.49 15.35
CA VAL A 241 31.94 -34.78 14.64
C VAL A 241 32.99 -34.29 15.64
N LYS A 242 32.57 -33.77 16.80
CA LYS A 242 33.48 -33.24 17.82
C LYS A 242 34.28 -34.32 18.53
N THR A 243 33.75 -35.55 18.63
CA THR A 243 34.50 -36.69 19.17
C THR A 243 35.46 -37.28 18.15
N THR A 244 35.15 -37.18 16.85
CA THR A 244 35.96 -37.77 15.77
C THR A 244 37.03 -36.80 15.23
N SER A 245 36.85 -35.49 15.37
CA SER A 245 37.75 -34.45 14.84
C SER A 245 37.94 -33.28 15.81
N LYS A 246 39.16 -32.73 15.89
CA LYS A 246 39.52 -31.57 16.74
C LYS A 246 39.05 -30.21 16.16
N GLY A 247 38.18 -30.20 15.15
CA GLY A 247 37.70 -28.99 14.49
C GLY A 247 36.42 -28.40 15.12
N PRO A 248 36.16 -27.09 14.96
CA PRO A 248 34.92 -26.46 15.40
C PRO A 248 33.71 -26.93 14.56
N VAL A 249 32.57 -27.17 15.21
CA VAL A 249 31.34 -27.69 14.57
C VAL A 249 30.61 -26.60 13.77
N ILE A 250 30.72 -25.33 14.17
CA ILE A 250 30.06 -24.20 13.52
C ILE A 250 31.12 -23.38 12.79
N PHE A 251 31.08 -23.39 11.46
CA PHE A 251 31.93 -22.55 10.63
C PHE A 251 31.31 -21.14 10.53
N PRO A 252 32.02 -20.07 10.91
CA PRO A 252 31.56 -18.73 10.60
C PRO A 252 31.52 -18.56 9.06
N PRO A 253 30.55 -17.80 8.51
CA PRO A 253 30.41 -17.61 7.06
C PRO A 253 31.71 -17.16 6.36
N GLY A 254 32.56 -16.41 7.05
CA GLY A 254 33.88 -15.97 6.56
C GLY A 254 34.96 -17.07 6.50
N ALA A 255 34.88 -18.12 7.33
CA ALA A 255 35.84 -19.23 7.30
C ALA A 255 35.65 -20.14 6.07
N LEU A 256 34.39 -20.36 5.66
CA LEU A 256 34.08 -21.02 4.39
C LEU A 256 34.60 -20.18 3.21
N TRP A 257 34.43 -18.85 3.26
CA TRP A 257 34.92 -17.95 2.21
C TRP A 257 36.43 -18.00 2.02
N ASN A 258 37.21 -18.04 3.11
CA ASN A 258 38.67 -18.15 3.05
C ASN A 258 39.16 -19.54 2.63
N GLY A 259 38.46 -20.61 3.03
CA GLY A 259 38.75 -21.97 2.59
C GLY A 259 38.53 -22.16 1.07
N TRP A 260 37.45 -21.60 0.53
CA TRP A 260 37.18 -21.61 -0.91
C TRP A 260 38.18 -20.77 -1.72
N LYS A 261 38.66 -19.65 -1.16
CA LYS A 261 39.70 -18.83 -1.80
C LYS A 261 41.05 -19.55 -1.87
N THR A 262 41.34 -20.39 -0.87
CA THR A 262 42.57 -21.20 -0.81
C THR A 262 42.51 -22.38 -1.78
N TYR A 263 41.35 -23.06 -1.90
CA TYR A 263 41.15 -24.12 -2.89
C TYR A 263 41.20 -23.60 -4.34
N LYS A 264 40.53 -22.47 -4.62
CA LYS A 264 40.53 -21.87 -5.97
C LYS A 264 41.90 -21.33 -6.38
N SER A 265 42.74 -20.88 -5.44
CA SER A 265 44.11 -20.45 -5.73
C SER A 265 45.08 -21.61 -5.96
N MET A 266 44.78 -22.80 -5.43
CA MET A 266 45.60 -24.00 -5.65
C MET A 266 45.27 -24.69 -6.97
N GLU A 267 44.02 -24.59 -7.43
CA GLU A 267 43.56 -25.08 -8.74
C GLU A 267 44.13 -24.25 -9.90
N ILE A 268 44.28 -22.92 -9.72
CA ILE A 268 44.90 -22.04 -10.74
C ILE A 268 46.43 -22.21 -10.83
N SER A 269 47.10 -22.70 -9.78
CA SER A 269 48.56 -22.88 -9.80
C SER A 269 49.01 -24.24 -10.36
N LEU A 270 48.09 -25.20 -10.54
CA LEU A 270 48.42 -26.52 -11.08
C LEU A 270 48.31 -26.59 -12.62
N ASP A 271 47.53 -25.71 -13.24
CA ASP A 271 47.48 -25.60 -14.72
C ASP A 271 48.67 -24.84 -15.31
N ASP A 272 49.36 -23.99 -14.54
CA ASP A 272 50.53 -23.22 -15.01
C ASP A 272 51.87 -23.98 -14.89
N CYS A 273 51.87 -25.19 -14.31
CA CYS A 273 53.08 -26.01 -14.14
C CYS A 273 53.22 -27.18 -15.13
N ASN A 274 52.31 -27.37 -16.09
CA ASN A 274 52.39 -28.49 -17.05
C ASN A 274 52.50 -28.09 -18.53
N GLY A 275 53.03 -26.90 -18.83
CA GLY A 275 53.27 -26.41 -20.20
C GLY A 275 54.71 -26.04 -20.56
N LYS A 276 55.70 -26.26 -19.66
CA LYS A 276 57.13 -26.05 -19.96
C LYS A 276 58.00 -27.17 -19.42
N ARG A 277 58.01 -28.30 -20.12
CA ARG A 277 59.25 -29.06 -20.36
C ARG A 277 59.09 -30.00 -21.57
N ARG A 278 59.85 -29.66 -22.61
CA ARG A 278 60.11 -30.32 -23.91
C ARG A 278 59.11 -30.04 -25.02
#